data_AF-S3BRL9-F1
#
_entry.id   AF-S3BRL9-F1
#
_cell.length_a   1.000
_cell.length_b   1.000
_cell.length_c   1.000
_cell.angle_alpha   90.00
_cell.angle_beta   90.00
_cell.angle_gamma   90.00
#
_symmetry.space_group_name_H-M   'P 1'
#
loop_
_entity.id
_entity.type
_entity.pdbx_description
1 polymer ?
#
loop_
_entity_poly.entity_id
_entity_poly.type
_entity_poly.pdbx_seq_one_letter_code
_entity_poly.pdbx_strand_id
1 'polypeptide(L)'
;MKGAAGKKSENEFVYDLEKRRLIDEMLVSKDWLSRQVAAEKPYFLYHPFINLHFPTLPHKNFTGRTDQGEFSDSMVELDHRVGQLLGHLDELGTGTYRTAMEGSLRVPFIIQWPGKVPEGVKSNEIVHVTDLFTTILSVIGSTLPLDRPIDGIYQTNFFRDPSTKSERKGFLFYIKDGLRVIKWSDWKLHLAYEPKVNQSSGKLELPYLFNIVRGPKEETDMAHFASWVLQPMYRLRAELEKSLKYDPAPPDPQKEI
;
A
#
# COMPACT_ATOMS: atom_id res chain seq x y z
N MET A 1 11.05 20.99 5.97
CA MET A 1 10.50 22.31 5.56
C MET A 1 9.14 22.49 6.21
N LYS A 2 8.77 23.71 6.56
CA LYS A 2 7.43 24.04 7.06
C LYS A 2 6.78 25.04 6.13
N GLY A 3 5.49 24.84 5.88
CA GLY A 3 4.72 25.70 4.98
C GLY A 3 3.23 25.62 5.29
N ALA A 4 2.52 26.68 4.92
CA ALA A 4 1.07 26.72 4.89
C ALA A 4 0.62 27.09 3.48
N ALA A 5 -0.57 26.62 3.08
CA ALA A 5 -1.12 26.95 1.77
C ALA A 5 -1.10 28.47 1.53
N GLY A 6 -0.60 28.89 0.37
CA GLY A 6 -0.46 30.30 0.00
C GLY A 6 0.72 31.05 0.63
N LYS A 7 1.58 30.39 1.42
CA LYS A 7 2.80 31.00 2.00
C LYS A 7 4.06 30.34 1.44
N LYS A 8 5.13 31.14 1.34
CA LYS A 8 6.47 30.64 0.99
C LYS A 8 6.92 29.65 2.07
N SER A 9 7.43 28.49 1.66
CA SER A 9 7.96 27.49 2.59
C SER A 9 9.29 27.93 3.17
N GLU A 10 9.52 27.58 4.43
CA GLU A 10 10.77 27.82 5.15
C GLU A 10 11.53 26.52 5.39
N ASN A 11 12.85 26.58 5.24
CA ASN A 11 13.74 25.47 5.57
C ASN A 11 13.92 25.43 7.09
N GLU A 12 13.33 24.42 7.74
CA GLU A 12 13.47 24.27 9.19
C GLU A 12 14.88 23.78 9.60
N PHE A 13 15.49 22.88 8.82
CA PHE A 13 16.84 22.37 9.08
C PHE A 13 17.43 21.73 7.81
N VAL A 14 18.76 21.59 7.80
CA VAL A 14 19.49 20.84 6.76
C VAL A 14 19.26 19.34 6.98
N TYR A 15 18.91 18.62 5.92
CA TYR A 15 18.71 17.17 5.97
C TYR A 15 20.05 16.44 5.76
N ASP A 16 20.63 15.95 6.85
CA ASP A 16 21.86 15.14 6.89
C ASP A 16 21.59 13.76 7.54
N LEU A 17 22.63 12.92 7.67
CA LEU A 17 22.49 11.57 8.25
C LEU A 17 22.14 11.58 9.74
N GLU A 18 22.50 12.62 10.50
CA GLU A 18 22.11 12.73 11.91
C GLU A 18 20.63 13.09 12.01
N LYS A 19 20.14 14.03 11.18
CA LYS A 19 18.72 14.37 11.10
C LYS A 19 17.88 13.25 10.51
N ARG A 20 18.44 12.44 9.59
CA ARG A 20 17.81 11.21 9.09
C ARG A 20 17.41 10.28 10.23
N ARG A 21 18.27 10.10 11.24
CA ARG A 21 18.02 9.23 12.40
C ARG A 21 16.91 9.75 13.33
N LEU A 22 16.60 11.05 13.29
CA LEU A 22 15.63 11.69 14.18
C LEU A 22 14.29 11.99 13.50
N ILE A 23 14.20 11.88 12.18
CA ILE A 23 13.10 12.49 11.43
C ILE A 23 11.74 11.90 11.78
N ASP A 24 11.65 10.58 11.95
CA ASP A 24 10.37 9.94 12.30
C ASP A 24 9.92 10.33 13.71
N GLU A 25 10.84 10.52 14.66
CA GLU A 25 10.53 11.08 15.98
C GLU A 25 10.03 12.52 15.90
N MET A 26 10.72 13.35 15.11
CA MET A 26 10.37 14.76 14.95
C MET A 26 9.00 14.95 14.28
N LEU A 27 8.60 14.02 13.41
CA LEU A 27 7.33 14.09 12.69
C LEU A 27 6.16 13.59 13.54
N VAL A 28 6.39 12.88 14.65
CA VAL A 28 5.32 12.39 15.53
C VAL A 28 4.48 13.57 16.02
N SER A 29 3.32 13.74 15.41
CA SER A 29 2.52 14.97 15.47
C SER A 29 1.65 15.09 16.73
N LYS A 30 2.15 14.66 17.90
CA LYS A 30 1.42 14.64 19.17
C LYS A 30 0.84 16.00 19.53
N ASP A 31 1.65 17.06 19.51
CA ASP A 31 1.20 18.42 19.84
C ASP A 31 0.16 18.97 18.86
N TRP A 32 0.27 18.61 17.57
CA TRP A 32 -0.74 19.00 16.59
C TRP A 32 -2.05 18.25 16.84
N LEU A 33 -1.99 16.94 17.11
CA LEU A 33 -3.14 16.11 17.40
C LEU A 33 -3.87 16.59 18.66
N SER A 34 -3.14 16.85 19.75
CA SER A 34 -3.71 17.41 20.99
C SER A 34 -4.44 18.73 20.75
N ARG A 35 -3.92 19.61 19.88
CA ARG A 35 -4.59 20.87 19.50
C ARG A 35 -5.86 20.63 18.68
N GLN A 36 -5.86 19.67 17.75
CA GLN A 36 -7.07 19.36 16.98
C GLN A 36 -8.16 18.76 17.87
N VAL A 37 -7.79 17.86 18.78
CA VAL A 37 -8.70 17.27 19.78
C VAL A 37 -9.30 18.36 20.67
N ALA A 38 -8.47 19.26 21.21
CA ALA A 38 -8.94 20.37 22.04
C ALA A 38 -9.84 21.38 21.29
N ALA A 39 -9.68 21.48 19.97
CA ALA A 39 -10.50 22.35 19.13
C ALA A 39 -11.84 21.72 18.73
N GLU A 40 -12.10 20.44 19.08
CA GLU A 40 -13.31 19.68 18.73
C GLU A 40 -13.61 19.66 17.22
N LYS A 41 -12.58 19.81 16.38
CA LYS A 41 -12.73 19.78 14.92
C LYS A 41 -12.42 18.38 14.39
N PRO A 42 -13.18 17.88 13.40
CA PRO A 42 -12.76 16.72 12.63
C PRO A 42 -11.39 16.98 12.00
N TYR A 43 -10.47 16.02 12.12
CA TYR A 43 -9.12 16.11 11.57
C TYR A 43 -8.78 14.86 10.75
N PHE A 44 -7.87 15.04 9.80
CA PHE A 44 -7.28 13.96 9.02
C PHE A 44 -5.76 14.06 9.16
N LEU A 45 -5.13 12.98 9.63
CA LEU A 45 -3.67 12.88 9.75
C LEU A 45 -3.16 11.82 8.77
N TYR A 46 -2.40 12.27 7.78
CA TYR A 46 -1.57 11.39 6.97
C TYR A 46 -0.14 11.46 7.50
N HIS A 47 0.37 10.35 8.04
CA HIS A 47 1.68 10.28 8.68
C HIS A 47 2.59 9.26 7.97
N PRO A 48 3.24 9.64 6.86
CA PRO A 48 4.18 8.77 6.16
C PRO A 48 5.51 8.74 6.90
N PHE A 49 5.75 7.68 7.67
CA PHE A 49 7.09 7.41 8.22
C PHE A 49 8.10 7.24 7.07
N ILE A 50 9.32 7.71 7.30
CA ILE A 50 10.37 7.69 6.30
C ILE A 50 11.26 6.44 6.47
N ASN A 51 11.34 5.83 7.64
CA ASN A 51 11.80 4.44 7.75
C ASN A 51 10.80 3.52 7.02
N LEU A 52 11.24 2.54 6.22
CA LEU A 52 12.59 1.95 6.12
C LEU A 52 13.39 2.37 4.87
N HIS A 53 13.07 3.52 4.25
CA HIS A 53 13.75 3.93 3.02
C HIS A 53 15.26 4.09 3.23
N PHE A 54 16.07 3.61 2.27
CA PHE A 54 17.53 3.71 2.35
C PHE A 54 18.00 5.19 2.39
N PRO A 55 19.06 5.54 3.15
CA PRO A 55 19.78 4.69 4.11
C PRO A 55 18.95 4.39 5.35
N THR A 56 18.91 3.11 5.73
CA THR A 56 18.14 2.61 6.88
C THR A 56 18.99 2.77 8.13
N LEU A 57 18.76 3.86 8.86
CA LEU A 57 19.53 4.24 10.04
C LEU A 57 18.59 4.34 11.24
N PRO A 58 18.66 3.40 12.21
CA PRO A 58 17.81 3.45 13.38
C PRO A 58 18.19 4.65 14.25
N HIS A 59 17.23 5.17 15.00
CA HIS A 59 17.49 6.11 16.08
C HIS A 59 18.44 5.47 17.10
N LYS A 60 19.28 6.29 17.76
CA LYS A 60 20.33 5.82 18.69
C LYS A 60 19.79 4.94 19.82
N ASN A 61 18.55 5.17 20.23
CA ASN A 61 17.85 4.37 21.26
C ASN A 61 17.51 2.94 20.80
N PHE A 62 17.59 2.66 19.50
CA PHE A 62 17.26 1.37 18.89
C PHE A 62 18.47 0.69 18.24
N THR A 63 19.61 1.38 18.09
CA THR A 63 20.84 0.78 17.55
C THR A 63 21.30 -0.39 18.42
N GLY A 64 21.47 -1.56 17.80
CA GLY A 64 21.87 -2.81 18.45
C GLY A 64 20.77 -3.49 19.26
N ARG A 65 19.49 -3.10 19.13
CA ARG A 65 18.38 -3.69 19.89
C ARG A 65 18.10 -5.15 19.53
N THR A 66 18.29 -5.51 18.28
CA THR A 66 17.86 -6.81 17.73
C THR A 66 19.01 -7.79 17.53
N ASP A 67 20.26 -7.33 17.60
CA ASP A 67 21.45 -8.07 17.16
C ASP A 67 21.38 -8.58 15.70
N GLN A 68 20.43 -8.07 14.89
CA GLN A 68 20.20 -8.46 13.48
C GLN A 68 20.49 -7.30 12.49
N GLY A 69 21.24 -6.29 12.93
CA GLY A 69 21.67 -5.15 12.12
C GLY A 69 20.66 -3.99 12.03
N GLU A 70 21.10 -2.90 11.40
CA GLU A 70 20.40 -1.61 11.38
C GLU A 70 19.00 -1.65 10.75
N PHE A 71 18.74 -2.56 9.81
CA PHE A 71 17.43 -2.73 9.20
C PHE A 71 16.40 -3.26 10.20
N SER A 72 16.75 -4.32 10.91
CA SER A 72 15.91 -4.94 11.94
C SER A 72 15.68 -3.99 13.13
N ASP A 73 16.71 -3.24 13.53
CA ASP A 73 16.58 -2.20 14.55
C ASP A 73 15.63 -1.07 14.10
N SER A 74 15.66 -0.70 12.82
CA SER A 74 14.75 0.32 12.26
C SER A 74 13.31 -0.21 12.15
N MET A 75 13.12 -1.53 11.97
CA MET A 75 11.79 -2.16 12.06
C MET A 75 11.24 -2.10 13.48
N VAL A 76 12.05 -2.39 14.50
CA VAL A 76 11.64 -2.26 15.90
C VAL A 76 11.39 -0.80 16.27
N GLU A 77 12.17 0.14 15.74
CA GLU A 77 11.84 1.55 15.86
C GLU A 77 10.48 1.85 15.21
N LEU A 78 10.25 1.42 13.98
CA LEU A 78 8.98 1.64 13.30
C LEU A 78 7.80 1.02 14.08
N ASP A 79 7.91 -0.22 14.56
CA ASP A 79 6.90 -0.84 15.44
C ASP A 79 6.75 -0.09 16.76
N HIS A 80 7.82 0.46 17.34
CA HIS A 80 7.71 1.32 18.52
C HIS A 80 7.02 2.65 18.21
N ARG A 81 7.33 3.32 17.09
CA ARG A 81 6.70 4.60 16.69
C ARG A 81 5.25 4.39 16.25
N VAL A 82 4.99 3.31 15.53
CA VAL A 82 3.64 2.84 15.22
C VAL A 82 2.96 2.42 16.50
N GLY A 83 3.60 1.76 17.47
CA GLY A 83 3.05 1.35 18.77
C GLY A 83 2.78 2.51 19.72
N GLN A 84 3.52 3.61 19.60
CA GLN A 84 3.15 4.92 20.16
C GLN A 84 1.84 5.45 19.54
N LEU A 85 1.40 4.88 18.41
CA LEU A 85 0.12 5.14 17.75
C LEU A 85 -0.90 3.98 17.94
N LEU A 86 -0.58 2.71 17.68
CA LEU A 86 -1.41 1.50 17.70
C LEU A 86 -0.57 0.20 17.70
N GLY A 87 -0.97 -0.81 18.49
CA GLY A 87 -0.20 -2.03 18.76
C GLY A 87 -0.42 -3.21 17.79
N HIS A 88 0.68 -3.55 17.10
CA HIS A 88 1.17 -4.85 16.58
C HIS A 88 0.36 -5.68 15.56
N LEU A 89 1.06 -6.14 14.50
CA LEU A 89 1.04 -7.49 13.92
C LEU A 89 1.97 -7.54 12.69
N ASP A 90 2.80 -8.58 12.59
CA ASP A 90 3.67 -8.84 11.43
C ASP A 90 3.68 -10.32 11.03
N GLU A 91 3.90 -10.54 9.72
CA GLU A 91 4.52 -11.67 8.99
C GLU A 91 3.75 -12.10 7.71
N LEU A 92 4.51 -12.23 6.60
CA LEU A 92 4.40 -13.18 5.46
C LEU A 92 4.27 -12.57 4.04
N GLY A 93 5.36 -12.71 3.26
CA GLY A 93 5.44 -12.61 1.80
C GLY A 93 6.89 -12.73 1.29
N THR A 94 7.12 -13.21 0.06
CA THR A 94 8.46 -13.21 -0.61
C THR A 94 8.47 -12.24 -1.79
N GLY A 95 9.61 -11.61 -2.07
CA GLY A 95 9.75 -10.58 -3.09
C GLY A 95 10.46 -9.35 -2.55
N THR A 96 11.02 -8.53 -3.44
CA THR A 96 11.73 -7.30 -3.06
C THR A 96 11.06 -6.09 -3.70
N TYR A 97 11.28 -4.92 -3.10
CA TYR A 97 10.84 -3.64 -3.64
C TYR A 97 11.16 -3.54 -5.15
N ARG A 98 10.17 -3.12 -5.96
CA ARG A 98 10.19 -3.04 -7.45
C ARG A 98 9.88 -4.32 -8.22
N THR A 99 9.41 -5.37 -7.57
CA THR A 99 8.91 -6.58 -8.24
C THR A 99 7.39 -6.66 -8.21
N ALA A 100 6.79 -7.52 -9.03
CA ALA A 100 5.34 -7.78 -8.98
C ALA A 100 4.97 -8.92 -8.01
N MET A 101 5.90 -9.37 -7.18
CA MET A 101 5.73 -10.47 -6.23
C MET A 101 4.93 -10.03 -4.99
N GLU A 102 4.35 -10.97 -4.25
CA GLU A 102 3.53 -10.69 -3.07
C GLU A 102 4.28 -9.85 -2.02
N GLY A 103 5.57 -10.13 -1.78
CA GLY A 103 6.39 -9.36 -0.85
C GLY A 103 6.67 -7.91 -1.26
N SER A 104 6.31 -7.51 -2.49
CA SER A 104 6.35 -6.11 -2.91
C SER A 104 4.98 -5.42 -2.88
N LEU A 105 3.89 -6.17 -2.97
CA LEU A 105 2.54 -5.63 -3.14
C LEU A 105 1.70 -5.70 -1.86
N ARG A 106 1.88 -6.77 -1.09
CA ARG A 106 1.15 -7.01 0.14
C ARG A 106 1.86 -6.27 1.28
N VAL A 107 1.11 -5.42 1.96
CA VAL A 107 1.59 -4.62 3.10
C VAL A 107 0.66 -4.82 4.29
N PRO A 108 1.17 -4.68 5.53
CA PRO A 108 0.30 -4.65 6.70
C PRO A 108 -0.66 -3.45 6.61
N PHE A 109 -1.92 -3.69 6.91
CA PHE A 109 -2.96 -2.65 6.97
C PHE A 109 -3.78 -2.83 8.24
N ILE A 110 -3.77 -1.82 9.09
CA ILE A 110 -4.53 -1.78 10.35
C ILE A 110 -5.47 -0.57 10.27
N ILE A 111 -6.73 -0.78 10.62
CA ILE A 111 -7.72 0.27 10.75
C ILE A 111 -8.35 0.20 12.14
N GLN A 112 -8.47 1.35 12.79
CA GLN A 112 -9.19 1.49 14.05
C GLN A 112 -10.23 2.60 13.91
N TRP A 113 -11.48 2.29 14.21
CA TRP A 113 -12.56 3.26 14.27
C TRP A 113 -13.54 2.87 15.39
N PRO A 114 -13.36 3.39 16.61
CA PRO A 114 -14.14 2.98 17.77
C PRO A 114 -15.65 3.08 17.54
N GLY A 115 -16.37 2.01 17.89
CA GLY A 115 -17.83 1.91 17.72
C GLY A 115 -18.32 1.82 16.26
N LYS A 116 -17.40 1.72 15.29
CA LYS A 116 -17.74 1.59 13.86
C LYS A 116 -17.04 0.41 13.20
N VAL A 117 -15.76 0.17 13.49
CA VAL A 117 -15.01 -0.99 13.06
C VAL A 117 -14.86 -1.94 14.24
N PRO A 118 -15.26 -3.21 14.14
CA PRO A 118 -15.10 -4.18 15.23
C PRO A 118 -13.64 -4.42 15.59
N GLU A 119 -13.35 -4.51 16.89
CA GLU A 119 -12.01 -4.75 17.41
C GLU A 119 -11.57 -6.21 17.27
N GLY A 120 -10.26 -6.44 17.16
CA GLY A 120 -9.67 -7.79 17.17
C GLY A 120 -10.00 -8.65 15.95
N VAL A 121 -10.64 -8.09 14.92
CA VAL A 121 -10.99 -8.82 13.69
C VAL A 121 -9.79 -8.91 12.75
N LYS A 122 -9.58 -10.11 12.20
CA LYS A 122 -8.62 -10.38 11.13
C LYS A 122 -9.39 -10.73 9.86
N SER A 123 -8.95 -10.21 8.72
CA SER A 123 -9.52 -10.54 7.42
C SER A 123 -8.42 -10.68 6.36
N ASN A 124 -8.64 -11.60 5.42
CA ASN A 124 -7.82 -11.79 4.22
C ASN A 124 -8.49 -11.24 2.96
N GLU A 125 -9.59 -10.49 3.11
CA GLU A 125 -10.24 -9.81 1.99
C GLU A 125 -9.31 -8.75 1.37
N ILE A 126 -9.50 -8.48 0.08
CA ILE A 126 -8.61 -7.57 -0.66
C ILE A 126 -8.99 -6.13 -0.35
N VAL A 127 -8.03 -5.33 0.12
CA VAL A 127 -8.12 -3.87 0.21
C VAL A 127 -6.94 -3.29 -0.55
N HIS A 128 -7.20 -2.28 -1.39
CA HIS A 128 -6.15 -1.60 -2.14
C HIS A 128 -5.96 -0.17 -1.63
N VAL A 129 -4.75 0.39 -1.72
CA VAL A 129 -4.46 1.75 -1.25
C VAL A 129 -5.37 2.82 -1.88
N THR A 130 -5.81 2.59 -3.12
CA THR A 130 -6.76 3.48 -3.83
C THR A 130 -8.15 3.51 -3.19
N ASP A 131 -8.53 2.46 -2.44
CA ASP A 131 -9.82 2.39 -1.75
C ASP A 131 -9.91 3.35 -0.57
N LEU A 132 -8.77 3.78 -0.04
CA LEU A 132 -8.73 4.70 1.10
C LEU A 132 -9.36 6.04 0.73
N PHE A 133 -9.09 6.55 -0.47
CA PHE A 133 -9.66 7.81 -0.94
C PHE A 133 -11.20 7.78 -0.94
N THR A 134 -11.78 6.81 -1.65
CA THR A 134 -13.24 6.64 -1.75
C THR A 134 -13.89 6.31 -0.41
N THR A 135 -13.23 5.48 0.40
CA THR A 135 -13.73 5.14 1.74
C THR A 135 -13.74 6.36 2.65
N ILE A 136 -12.67 7.17 2.67
CA ILE A 136 -12.62 8.41 3.45
C ILE A 136 -13.73 9.39 3.00
N LEU A 137 -13.93 9.57 1.69
CA LEU A 137 -15.03 10.42 1.18
C LEU A 137 -16.40 9.97 1.71
N SER A 138 -16.65 8.66 1.70
CA SER A 138 -17.88 8.08 2.28
C SER A 138 -18.00 8.33 3.78
N VAL A 139 -16.90 8.23 4.53
CA VAL A 139 -16.88 8.48 5.98
C VAL A 139 -17.21 9.93 6.32
N ILE A 140 -16.70 10.89 5.53
CA ILE A 140 -16.93 12.32 5.77
C ILE A 140 -18.19 12.87 5.10
N GLY A 141 -18.96 12.02 4.40
CA GLY A 141 -20.18 12.42 3.68
C GLY A 141 -19.91 13.31 2.46
N SER A 142 -18.73 13.20 1.85
CA SER A 142 -18.36 13.94 0.64
C SER A 142 -18.69 13.15 -0.63
N THR A 143 -18.80 13.84 -1.76
CA THR A 143 -19.15 13.26 -3.05
C THR A 143 -17.91 12.85 -3.85
N LEU A 144 -18.05 11.78 -4.62
CA LEU A 144 -17.01 11.38 -5.58
C LEU A 144 -16.86 12.44 -6.68
N PRO A 145 -15.63 12.79 -7.10
CA PRO A 145 -15.43 13.55 -8.32
C PRO A 145 -16.06 12.83 -9.51
N LEU A 146 -16.78 13.57 -10.36
CA LEU A 146 -17.46 13.04 -11.55
C LEU A 146 -16.74 13.40 -12.86
N ASP A 147 -15.66 14.18 -12.77
CA ASP A 147 -14.89 14.70 -13.90
C ASP A 147 -13.77 13.76 -14.35
N ARG A 148 -13.57 12.63 -13.66
CA ARG A 148 -12.54 11.64 -13.93
C ARG A 148 -12.94 10.25 -13.40
N PRO A 149 -12.44 9.16 -13.99
CA PRO A 149 -12.53 7.82 -13.43
C PRO A 149 -11.81 7.74 -12.08
N ILE A 150 -12.32 6.91 -11.18
CA ILE A 150 -11.72 6.64 -9.88
C ILE A 150 -11.58 5.12 -9.69
N ASP A 151 -10.36 4.66 -9.46
CA ASP A 151 -10.06 3.22 -9.25
C ASP A 151 -10.44 2.72 -7.85
N GLY A 152 -10.57 3.64 -6.89
CA GLY A 152 -10.96 3.33 -5.53
C GLY A 152 -12.40 2.86 -5.43
N ILE A 153 -12.68 1.93 -4.53
CA ILE A 153 -14.04 1.52 -4.20
C ILE A 153 -14.34 1.75 -2.71
N TYR A 154 -15.61 1.77 -2.36
CA TYR A 154 -16.02 1.96 -0.97
C TYR A 154 -15.81 0.68 -0.15
N GLN A 155 -15.01 0.77 0.91
CA GLN A 155 -14.81 -0.33 1.86
C GLN A 155 -15.61 -0.13 3.16
N THR A 156 -16.41 0.95 3.27
CA THR A 156 -17.11 1.32 4.51
C THR A 156 -18.02 0.20 5.03
N ASN A 157 -18.72 -0.54 4.16
CA ASN A 157 -19.58 -1.64 4.57
C ASN A 157 -18.76 -2.79 5.17
N PHE A 158 -17.72 -3.22 4.45
CA PHE A 158 -16.82 -4.28 4.89
C PHE A 158 -16.09 -3.94 6.19
N PHE A 159 -15.62 -2.70 6.34
CA PHE A 159 -14.96 -2.25 7.57
C PHE A 159 -15.91 -2.22 8.78
N ARG A 160 -17.19 -1.89 8.56
CA ARG A 160 -18.19 -1.85 9.64
C ARG A 160 -18.74 -3.21 10.01
N ASP A 161 -18.87 -4.09 9.03
CA ASP A 161 -19.33 -5.46 9.20
C ASP A 161 -18.40 -6.42 8.44
N PRO A 162 -17.35 -6.92 9.11
CA PRO A 162 -16.41 -7.86 8.51
C PRO A 162 -17.00 -9.26 8.21
N SER A 163 -18.27 -9.52 8.55
CA SER A 163 -18.96 -10.73 8.06
C SER A 163 -19.32 -10.61 6.57
N THR A 164 -19.38 -9.37 6.06
CA THR A 164 -19.46 -9.10 4.62
C THR A 164 -18.09 -9.25 3.95
N LYS A 165 -18.07 -9.23 2.62
CA LYS A 165 -16.83 -9.32 1.84
C LYS A 165 -16.38 -7.95 1.35
N SER A 166 -15.10 -7.81 1.07
CA SER A 166 -14.63 -6.67 0.30
C SER A 166 -15.29 -6.68 -1.08
N GLU A 167 -15.72 -5.51 -1.53
CA GLU A 167 -16.22 -5.33 -2.88
C GLU A 167 -15.10 -5.50 -3.92
N ARG A 168 -13.83 -5.40 -3.50
CA ARG A 168 -12.67 -5.52 -4.38
C ARG A 168 -12.39 -6.98 -4.67
N LYS A 169 -12.65 -7.38 -5.92
CA LYS A 169 -12.36 -8.75 -6.39
C LYS A 169 -10.96 -8.91 -6.96
N GLY A 170 -10.26 -7.82 -7.26
CA GLY A 170 -8.94 -7.87 -7.87
C GLY A 170 -8.37 -6.50 -8.20
N PHE A 171 -7.19 -6.51 -8.81
CA PHE A 171 -6.51 -5.32 -9.31
C PHE A 171 -5.48 -5.69 -10.38
N LEU A 172 -5.07 -4.70 -11.17
CA LEU A 172 -4.01 -4.82 -12.14
C LEU A 172 -2.76 -4.14 -11.59
N PHE A 173 -1.59 -4.72 -11.84
CA PHE A 173 -0.33 -4.17 -11.38
C PHE A 173 0.62 -3.91 -12.55
N TYR A 174 1.09 -2.67 -12.62
CA TYR A 174 1.98 -2.18 -13.67
C TYR A 174 3.36 -1.86 -13.09
N ILE A 175 4.39 -2.11 -13.89
CA ILE A 175 5.71 -1.52 -13.67
C ILE A 175 6.01 -0.69 -14.90
N LYS A 176 6.15 0.62 -14.70
CA LYS A 176 6.13 1.62 -15.78
C LYS A 176 4.84 1.46 -16.60
N ASP A 177 4.95 1.20 -17.90
CA ASP A 177 3.81 1.05 -18.80
C ASP A 177 3.44 -0.42 -19.06
N GLY A 178 4.22 -1.36 -18.51
CA GLY A 178 4.01 -2.79 -18.71
C GLY A 178 3.10 -3.37 -17.63
N LEU A 179 1.94 -3.90 -18.04
CA LEU A 179 1.12 -4.75 -17.17
C LEU A 179 1.92 -6.00 -16.79
N ARG A 180 2.16 -6.19 -15.49
CA ARG A 180 2.95 -7.32 -14.97
C ARG A 180 2.07 -8.40 -14.41
N VAL A 181 1.05 -8.02 -13.65
CA VAL A 181 0.21 -8.96 -12.93
C VAL A 181 -1.26 -8.57 -13.02
N ILE A 182 -2.10 -9.60 -13.11
CA ILE A 182 -3.53 -9.49 -12.84
C ILE A 182 -3.84 -10.31 -11.58
N LYS A 183 -4.31 -9.62 -10.54
CA LYS A 183 -4.76 -10.24 -9.29
C LYS A 183 -6.28 -10.38 -9.33
N TRP A 184 -6.81 -11.55 -9.03
CA TRP A 184 -8.24 -11.78 -8.82
C TRP A 184 -8.49 -12.82 -7.73
N SER A 185 -9.29 -12.49 -6.72
CA SER A 185 -9.56 -13.34 -5.55
C SER A 185 -8.27 -13.89 -4.94
N ASP A 186 -8.11 -15.21 -4.85
CA ASP A 186 -6.92 -15.88 -4.30
C ASP A 186 -5.84 -16.13 -5.36
N TRP A 187 -6.07 -15.66 -6.58
CA TRP A 187 -5.25 -15.99 -7.74
C TRP A 187 -4.49 -14.79 -8.26
N LYS A 188 -3.30 -15.05 -8.82
CA LYS A 188 -2.42 -14.04 -9.36
C LYS A 188 -1.78 -14.55 -10.64
N LEU A 189 -1.99 -13.81 -11.73
CA LEU A 189 -1.50 -14.14 -13.06
C LEU A 189 -0.33 -13.23 -13.41
N HIS A 190 0.85 -13.80 -13.57
CA HIS A 190 2.06 -13.11 -13.99
C HIS A 190 2.17 -13.15 -15.51
N LEU A 191 2.17 -11.97 -16.14
CA LEU A 191 2.49 -11.79 -17.56
C LEU A 191 4.00 -11.61 -17.78
N ALA A 192 4.71 -11.23 -16.72
CA ALA A 192 6.17 -11.27 -16.61
C ALA A 192 6.51 -11.82 -15.23
N TYR A 193 7.42 -12.78 -15.16
CA TYR A 193 7.86 -13.36 -13.90
C TYR A 193 9.25 -12.85 -13.54
N GLU A 194 9.33 -12.13 -12.42
CA GLU A 194 10.50 -11.35 -12.04
C GLU A 194 10.66 -11.36 -10.50
N PRO A 195 11.12 -12.48 -9.92
CA PRO A 195 11.21 -12.65 -8.46
C PRO A 195 12.27 -11.75 -7.81
N LYS A 196 13.22 -11.25 -8.60
CA LYS A 196 14.25 -10.29 -8.20
C LYS A 196 14.33 -9.17 -9.24
N VAL A 197 14.67 -7.96 -8.78
CA VAL A 197 14.81 -6.77 -9.62
C VAL A 197 15.79 -7.04 -10.78
N ASN A 198 15.39 -6.70 -12.00
CA ASN A 198 16.18 -6.85 -13.24
C ASN A 198 16.58 -8.29 -13.59
N GLN A 199 15.83 -9.30 -13.14
CA GLN A 199 16.08 -10.71 -13.48
C GLN A 199 15.10 -11.28 -14.52
N SER A 200 14.15 -10.49 -15.03
CA SER A 200 13.20 -11.01 -16.01
C SER A 200 13.84 -11.23 -17.39
N SER A 201 13.37 -12.27 -18.07
CA SER A 201 13.55 -12.50 -19.51
C SER A 201 12.58 -11.70 -20.39
N GLY A 202 11.74 -10.84 -19.80
CA GLY A 202 10.69 -10.09 -20.48
C GLY A 202 9.29 -10.67 -20.24
N LYS A 203 8.40 -10.44 -21.21
CA LYS A 203 7.03 -10.95 -21.18
C LYS A 203 7.02 -12.45 -21.40
N LEU A 204 6.30 -13.19 -20.58
CA LEU A 204 6.12 -14.63 -20.75
C LEU A 204 5.28 -14.92 -22.00
N GLU A 205 5.65 -15.97 -22.74
CA GLU A 205 4.81 -16.51 -23.82
C GLU A 205 3.51 -17.10 -23.28
N LEU A 206 3.61 -17.84 -22.17
CA LEU A 206 2.49 -18.36 -21.40
C LEU A 206 2.54 -17.78 -19.98
N PRO A 207 1.49 -17.07 -19.52
CA PRO A 207 1.45 -16.53 -18.18
C PRO A 207 1.53 -17.61 -17.09
N TYR A 208 2.23 -17.31 -16.00
CA TYR A 208 2.20 -18.16 -14.80
C TYR A 208 1.04 -17.76 -13.89
N LEU A 209 0.36 -18.76 -13.35
CA LEU A 209 -0.79 -18.57 -12.48
C LEU A 209 -0.52 -19.17 -11.10
N PHE A 210 -0.61 -18.36 -10.06
CA PHE A 210 -0.39 -18.78 -8.68
C PHE A 210 -1.66 -18.64 -7.84
N ASN A 211 -1.89 -19.59 -6.93
CA ASN A 211 -2.84 -19.42 -5.84
C ASN A 211 -2.08 -18.92 -4.60
N ILE A 212 -2.28 -17.66 -4.23
CA ILE A 212 -1.48 -17.00 -3.18
C ILE A 212 -1.90 -17.41 -1.76
N VAL A 213 -3.06 -18.03 -1.59
CA VAL A 213 -3.49 -18.57 -0.29
C VAL A 213 -2.80 -19.91 -0.04
N ARG A 214 -2.69 -20.77 -1.06
CA ARG A 214 -2.03 -22.07 -0.96
C ARG A 214 -0.51 -22.00 -1.11
N GLY A 215 -0.03 -21.06 -1.92
CA GLY A 215 1.38 -20.86 -2.26
C GLY A 215 1.74 -19.38 -2.25
N PRO A 216 1.82 -18.73 -1.08
CA PRO A 216 2.10 -17.29 -0.97
C PRO A 216 3.47 -16.87 -1.52
N LYS A 217 4.36 -17.85 -1.75
CA LYS A 217 5.70 -17.62 -2.33
C LYS A 217 5.74 -17.58 -3.85
N GLU A 218 4.63 -17.94 -4.51
CA GLU A 218 4.50 -17.90 -5.98
C GLU A 218 5.48 -18.84 -6.70
N GLU A 219 5.67 -20.05 -6.17
CA GLU A 219 6.67 -21.03 -6.65
C GLU A 219 6.08 -22.14 -7.54
N THR A 220 4.75 -22.37 -7.47
CA THR A 220 4.08 -23.47 -8.17
C THR A 220 3.04 -22.95 -9.16
N ASP A 221 3.33 -23.06 -10.47
CA ASP A 221 2.40 -22.67 -11.52
C ASP A 221 1.20 -23.63 -11.59
N MET A 222 0.00 -23.04 -11.61
CA MET A 222 -1.30 -23.70 -11.62
C MET A 222 -2.09 -23.43 -12.90
N ALA A 223 -1.50 -22.80 -13.92
CA ALA A 223 -2.20 -22.37 -15.14
C ALA A 223 -2.97 -23.52 -15.82
N HIS A 224 -2.35 -24.70 -15.89
CA HIS A 224 -2.95 -25.90 -16.47
C HIS A 224 -4.10 -26.49 -15.65
N PHE A 225 -4.10 -26.28 -14.34
CA PHE A 225 -5.08 -26.88 -13.41
C PHE A 225 -6.24 -25.95 -13.07
N ALA A 226 -6.05 -24.64 -13.23
CA ALA A 226 -7.00 -23.62 -12.78
C ALA A 226 -7.33 -22.59 -13.88
N SER A 227 -7.32 -22.99 -15.15
CA SER A 227 -7.57 -22.11 -16.30
C SER A 227 -8.90 -21.35 -16.24
N TRP A 228 -9.88 -21.82 -15.46
CA TRP A 228 -11.16 -21.14 -15.24
C TRP A 228 -11.00 -19.71 -14.65
N VAL A 229 -9.91 -19.43 -13.93
CA VAL A 229 -9.67 -18.09 -13.34
C VAL A 229 -9.23 -17.05 -14.37
N LEU A 230 -8.81 -17.48 -15.56
CA LEU A 230 -8.36 -16.57 -16.60
C LEU A 230 -9.51 -15.69 -17.10
N GLN A 231 -10.73 -16.21 -17.16
CA GLN A 231 -11.92 -15.45 -17.58
C GLN A 231 -12.16 -14.18 -16.73
N PRO A 232 -12.34 -14.28 -15.40
CA PRO A 232 -12.53 -13.08 -14.57
C PRO A 232 -11.30 -12.16 -14.56
N MET A 233 -10.08 -12.70 -14.66
CA MET A 233 -8.86 -11.88 -14.74
C MET A 233 -8.81 -11.05 -16.03
N TYR A 234 -9.06 -11.66 -17.19
CA TYR A 234 -9.09 -10.93 -18.45
C TYR A 234 -10.29 -9.98 -18.55
N ARG A 235 -11.40 -10.27 -17.85
CA ARG A 235 -12.48 -9.31 -17.69
C ARG A 235 -12.02 -8.04 -16.97
N LEU A 236 -11.29 -8.16 -15.84
CA LEU A 236 -10.72 -6.99 -15.14
C LEU A 236 -9.84 -6.14 -16.08
N ARG A 237 -8.99 -6.80 -16.87
CA ARG A 237 -8.15 -6.12 -17.86
C ARG A 237 -8.98 -5.44 -18.95
N ALA A 238 -9.97 -6.12 -19.50
CA ALA A 238 -10.83 -5.56 -20.54
C ALA A 238 -11.60 -4.33 -20.06
N GLU A 239 -12.09 -4.32 -18.81
CA GLU A 239 -12.76 -3.16 -18.23
C GLU A 239 -11.81 -1.96 -18.08
N LEU A 240 -10.56 -2.18 -17.62
CA LEU A 240 -9.57 -1.11 -17.57
C LEU A 240 -9.24 -0.58 -18.98
N GLU A 241 -8.98 -1.47 -19.95
CA GLU A 241 -8.71 -1.09 -21.34
C GLU A 241 -9.88 -0.33 -21.96
N LYS A 242 -11.12 -0.69 -21.61
CA LYS A 242 -12.31 0.05 -22.03
C LYS A 242 -12.33 1.44 -21.40
N SER A 243 -12.05 1.57 -20.11
CA SER A 243 -11.97 2.87 -19.42
C SER A 243 -10.92 3.78 -20.05
N LEU A 244 -9.71 3.26 -20.31
CA LEU A 244 -8.60 4.00 -20.91
C LEU A 244 -8.86 4.49 -22.34
N LYS A 245 -9.80 3.88 -23.07
CA LYS A 245 -10.23 4.39 -24.39
C LYS A 245 -11.04 5.69 -24.29
N TYR A 246 -11.74 5.89 -23.18
CA TYR A 246 -12.54 7.09 -22.94
C TYR A 246 -11.78 8.16 -22.16
N ASP A 247 -10.89 7.73 -21.25
CA ASP A 247 -10.02 8.62 -20.47
C ASP A 247 -8.59 8.06 -20.46
N PRO A 248 -7.77 8.41 -21.47
CA PRO A 248 -6.41 7.91 -21.56
C PRO A 248 -5.55 8.46 -20.43
N ALA A 249 -4.61 7.65 -19.95
CA ALA A 249 -3.66 8.10 -18.94
C ALA A 249 -2.93 9.36 -19.44
N PRO A 250 -2.85 10.44 -18.62
CA PRO A 250 -2.16 11.65 -19.03
C PRO A 250 -0.69 11.33 -19.33
N PRO A 251 -0.08 12.00 -20.32
CA PRO A 251 1.33 11.82 -20.63
C PRO A 251 2.16 12.14 -19.38
N ASP A 252 3.14 11.30 -19.09
CA ASP A 252 4.05 11.46 -17.96
C ASP A 252 5.37 12.06 -18.47
N PRO A 253 5.65 13.35 -18.24
CA PRO A 253 6.86 14.01 -18.72
C PRO A 253 8.13 13.38 -18.16
N GLN A 254 8.04 12.65 -17.03
CA GLN A 254 9.18 12.00 -16.40
C GLN A 254 9.50 10.64 -17.04
N LYS A 255 8.63 10.10 -17.90
CA LYS A 255 8.87 8.87 -18.67
C LYS A 255 9.53 9.14 -20.03
N GLU A 256 9.58 10.39 -20.48
CA GLU A 256 10.18 10.81 -21.75
C GLU A 256 11.67 11.20 -21.63
N ILE A 257 12.26 11.08 -20.42
CA ILE A 257 13.66 11.43 -20.11
C ILE A 257 14.51 10.17 -19.95
#